data_AF-A0A1Q8BAK5-F1
#
_entry.id   AF-A0A1Q8BAK5-F1
#
_cell.length_a   1.000
_cell.length_b   1.000
_cell.length_c   1.000
_cell.angle_alpha   90.00
_cell.angle_beta   90.00
_cell.angle_gamma   90.00
#
_symmetry.space_group_name_H-M   'P 1'
#
loop_
_entity.id
_entity.type
_entity.pdbx_description
1 polymer ?
#
loop_
_entity_poly.entity_id
_entity_poly.type
_entity_poly.pdbx_seq_one_letter_code
_entity_poly.pdbx_strand_id
1 'polypeptide(L)'
;MAELKVYLSAELDKRFRMLAMRVYGYGRGSLSEAAVDALTKWCVVHEAQKLDQQLKDELSHSNSDPVMRAEERPGVVSPGKGESSSSALPIS
;
A
#
# COMPACT_ATOMS: atom_id res chain seq x y z
N MET A 1 13.53 27.16 -18.25
CA MET A 1 12.72 25.93 -18.44
C MET A 1 13.65 24.82 -18.88
N ALA A 2 13.38 23.58 -18.47
CA ALA A 2 14.10 22.41 -18.96
C ALA A 2 13.58 22.01 -20.35
N GLU A 3 14.44 21.46 -21.19
CA GLU A 3 14.08 20.96 -22.52
C GLU A 3 14.04 19.42 -22.51
N LEU A 4 12.97 18.84 -23.05
CA LEU A 4 12.81 17.41 -23.24
C LEU A 4 12.59 17.13 -24.72
N LYS A 5 13.49 16.37 -25.34
CA LYS A 5 13.37 15.95 -26.73
C LYS A 5 12.73 14.57 -26.80
N VAL A 6 11.60 14.46 -27.48
CA VAL A 6 10.83 13.21 -27.61
C VAL A 6 10.64 12.90 -29.09
N TYR A 7 10.80 11.63 -29.45
CA TYR A 7 10.47 11.14 -30.78
C TYR A 7 9.08 10.52 -30.76
N LEU A 8 8.21 11.01 -31.63
CA LEU A 8 6.83 10.53 -31.77
C LEU A 8 6.65 9.91 -33.14
N SER A 9 5.70 8.97 -33.25
CA SER A 9 5.25 8.51 -34.57
C SER A 9 4.57 9.65 -35.33
N ALA A 10 4.68 9.64 -36.65
CA ALA A 10 4.13 10.69 -37.51
C ALA A 10 2.62 10.89 -37.31
N GLU A 11 1.89 9.79 -37.06
CA GLU A 11 0.45 9.85 -36.81
C GLU A 11 0.12 10.52 -35.48
N LEU A 12 0.88 10.23 -34.43
CA LEU A 12 0.65 10.81 -33.11
C LEU A 12 1.00 12.31 -33.10
N ASP A 13 2.10 12.71 -33.74
CA ASP A 13 2.46 14.13 -33.92
C ASP A 13 1.35 14.91 -34.65
N LYS A 14 0.83 14.35 -35.75
CA LYS A 14 -0.26 14.99 -36.52
C LYS A 14 -1.51 15.15 -35.66
N ARG A 15 -1.93 14.11 -34.95
CA ARG A 15 -3.11 14.14 -34.07
C ARG A 15 -2.93 15.16 -32.94
N PHE A 16 -1.76 15.16 -32.32
CA PHE A 16 -1.44 16.08 -31.23
C PHE A 16 -1.46 17.53 -31.69
N ARG A 17 -0.81 17.87 -32.81
CA ARG A 17 -0.84 19.23 -33.39
C ARG A 17 -2.26 19.70 -33.67
N MET A 18 -3.07 18.88 -34.35
CA MET A 18 -4.45 19.26 -34.66
C MET A 18 -5.28 19.53 -33.41
N LEU A 19 -5.14 18.68 -32.38
CA LEU A 19 -5.87 18.86 -31.12
C LEU A 19 -5.36 20.07 -30.34
N ALA A 20 -4.04 20.24 -30.22
CA ALA A 20 -3.44 21.39 -29.54
C ALA A 20 -3.91 22.70 -30.17
N MET A 21 -3.89 22.79 -31.50
CA MET A 21 -4.33 23.99 -32.22
C MET A 21 -5.85 24.21 -32.11
N ARG A 22 -6.65 23.14 -32.01
CA ARG A 22 -8.10 23.24 -31.81
C ARG A 22 -8.45 23.77 -30.42
N VAL A 23 -7.72 23.36 -29.38
CA VAL A 23 -8.02 23.70 -27.98
C VAL A 23 -7.40 25.04 -27.59
N TYR A 24 -6.12 25.26 -27.90
CA TYR A 24 -5.33 26.42 -27.47
C TYR A 24 -5.18 27.49 -28.57
N GLY A 25 -5.69 27.22 -29.77
CA GLY A 25 -5.62 28.13 -30.91
C GLY A 25 -4.33 28.03 -31.72
N TYR A 26 -4.22 28.88 -32.75
CA TYR A 26 -3.15 28.84 -33.75
C TYR A 26 -1.95 29.75 -33.39
N GLY A 27 -1.82 30.14 -32.12
CA GLY A 27 -0.78 31.04 -31.64
C GLY A 27 0.56 30.35 -31.39
N ARG A 28 1.62 31.16 -31.24
CA ARG A 28 2.93 30.71 -30.76
C ARG A 28 2.78 30.14 -29.35
N GLY A 29 3.22 28.90 -29.15
CA GLY A 29 3.22 28.25 -27.84
C GLY A 29 2.06 27.28 -27.58
N SER A 30 1.03 27.24 -28.42
CA SER A 30 -0.11 26.31 -28.30
C SER A 30 0.31 24.84 -28.13
N LEU A 31 1.32 24.42 -28.90
CA LEU A 31 1.91 23.08 -28.83
C LEU A 31 2.64 22.81 -27.51
N SER A 32 3.42 23.79 -27.04
CA SER A 32 4.16 23.67 -25.79
C SER A 32 3.21 23.65 -24.60
N GLU A 33 2.17 24.48 -24.62
CA GLU A 33 1.17 24.56 -23.56
C GLU A 33 0.33 23.28 -23.48
N ALA A 34 -0.13 22.76 -24.62
CA ALA A 34 -0.78 21.45 -24.70
C ALA A 34 0.14 20.31 -24.19
N ALA A 35 1.44 20.39 -24.46
CA ALA A 35 2.39 19.37 -24.04
C ALA A 35 2.60 19.40 -22.52
N VAL A 36 2.73 20.61 -21.94
CA VAL A 36 2.84 20.78 -20.49
C VAL A 36 1.59 20.23 -19.81
N ASP A 37 0.40 20.60 -20.26
CA ASP A 37 -0.86 20.12 -19.65
C ASP A 37 -1.01 18.59 -19.76
N ALA A 38 -0.67 18.00 -20.90
CA ALA A 38 -0.69 16.55 -21.08
C ALA A 38 0.30 15.82 -20.15
N LEU A 39 1.53 16.33 -20.03
CA LEU A 39 2.55 15.75 -19.15
C LEU A 39 2.17 15.92 -17.68
N THR A 40 1.63 17.07 -17.28
CA THR A 40 1.13 17.29 -15.92
C THR A 40 0.02 16.32 -15.57
N LYS A 41 -0.97 16.14 -16.45
CA LYS A 41 -2.06 15.17 -16.24
C LYS A 41 -1.54 13.74 -16.16
N TRP A 42 -0.57 13.38 -17.00
CA TRP A 42 0.06 12.07 -16.94
C TRP A 42 0.72 11.81 -15.58
N CYS A 43 1.52 12.76 -15.07
CA CYS A 43 2.14 12.63 -13.76
C CYS A 43 1.11 12.49 -12.64
N VAL A 44 0.08 13.35 -12.60
CA VAL A 44 -0.97 13.30 -11.55
C VAL A 44 -1.66 11.94 -11.51
N VAL A 45 -2.03 11.39 -12.67
CA VAL A 45 -2.71 10.08 -12.74
C VAL A 45 -1.81 8.96 -12.21
N HIS A 46 -0.53 8.95 -12.57
CA HIS A 46 0.36 7.86 -12.20
C HIS A 46 0.97 7.99 -10.80
N GLU A 47 1.09 9.21 -10.26
CA GLU A 47 1.46 9.43 -8.87
C GLU A 47 0.34 8.98 -7.93
N ALA A 48 -0.93 9.26 -8.27
CA ALA A 48 -2.08 8.78 -7.50
C ALA A 48 -2.16 7.24 -7.47
N GLN A 49 -1.95 6.59 -8.63
CA GLN A 49 -1.94 5.13 -8.72
C GLN A 49 -0.83 4.48 -7.88
N LYS A 50 0.31 5.16 -7.73
CA LYS A 50 1.41 4.66 -6.88
C LYS A 50 1.00 4.64 -5.40
N LEU A 51 0.26 5.65 -4.94
CA LEU A 51 -0.27 5.69 -3.57
C LEU A 51 -1.31 4.61 -3.33
N ASP A 52 -2.23 4.40 -4.27
CA ASP A 52 -3.24 3.33 -4.17
C ASP A 52 -2.62 1.93 -4.12
N GLN A 53 -1.52 1.72 -4.86
CA GLN A 53 -0.79 0.46 -4.84
C GLN A 53 -0.06 0.26 -3.50
N GLN A 54 0.58 1.31 -2.96
CA GLN A 54 1.26 1.23 -1.66
C GLN A 54 0.27 0.98 -0.51
N LEU A 55 -0.93 1.57 -0.55
CA LEU A 55 -1.94 1.39 0.49
C LEU A 55 -2.49 -0.05 0.48
N LYS A 56 -2.66 -0.66 -0.70
CA LYS A 56 -3.03 -2.08 -0.83
C LYS A 56 -1.96 -3.03 -0.29
N ASP A 57 -0.68 -2.70 -0.49
CA ASP A 57 0.43 -3.49 0.03
C ASP A 57 0.49 -3.42 1.57
N GLU A 58 0.29 -2.24 2.16
CA GLU A 58 0.24 -2.05 3.64
C GLU A 58 -0.97 -2.76 4.27
N LEU A 59 -2.16 -2.69 3.64
CA LEU A 59 -3.36 -3.37 4.14
C LEU A 59 -3.28 -4.90 4.04
N SER A 60 -2.49 -5.41 3.08
CA SER A 60 -2.23 -6.84 2.93
C SER A 60 -1.25 -7.37 3.99
N HIS A 61 -0.33 -6.52 4.47
CA HIS A 61 0.62 -6.88 5.55
C HIS A 61 -0.01 -6.76 6.95
N SER A 62 -1.06 -5.94 7.13
CA SER A 62 -1.68 -5.70 8.44
C SER A 62 -2.72 -6.75 8.88
N ASN A 63 -3.12 -7.70 8.03
CA ASN A 63 -4.13 -8.72 8.39
C ASN A 63 -3.53 -10.03 8.95
N SER A 64 -2.25 -10.03 9.33
CA SER A 64 -1.62 -11.16 10.02
C SER A 64 -1.42 -10.86 11.51
N ASP A 65 -2.49 -10.52 12.20
CA ASP A 65 -2.54 -10.54 13.66
C ASP A 65 -3.28 -11.82 14.09
N PRO A 66 -2.59 -12.96 14.30
CA PRO A 66 -3.21 -14.08 14.96
C PRO A 66 -3.43 -13.69 16.42
N VAL A 67 -4.70 -13.40 16.73
CA VAL A 67 -5.30 -13.39 18.07
C VAL A 67 -4.45 -14.19 19.05
N MET A 68 -3.76 -13.49 19.95
CA MET A 68 -3.14 -14.04 21.15
C MET A 68 -4.25 -14.67 22.00
N ARG A 69 -4.58 -15.94 21.72
CA ARG A 69 -5.51 -16.74 22.52
C ARG A 69 -4.78 -17.19 23.78
N ALA A 70 -5.24 -16.66 24.90
CA ALA A 70 -4.78 -16.97 26.25
C ALA A 70 -4.98 -18.45 26.65
N GLU A 71 -4.20 -18.85 27.67
CA GLU A 71 -4.28 -20.09 28.47
C GLU A 71 -3.77 -21.35 27.74
N GLU A 72 -2.69 -22.01 28.15
CA GLU A 72 -2.59 -22.75 29.42
C GLU A 72 -1.10 -22.97 29.76
N ARG A 73 -0.65 -22.56 30.97
CA ARG A 73 0.67 -22.92 31.51
C ARG A 73 0.51 -24.06 32.52
N PRO A 74 1.25 -25.18 32.39
CA PRO A 74 1.20 -26.24 33.39
C PRO A 74 2.12 -25.95 34.57
N GLY A 75 1.55 -26.09 35.78
CA GLY A 75 2.21 -26.65 36.97
C GLY A 75 3.37 -25.88 37.59
N VAL A 76 3.09 -25.14 38.67
CA VAL A 76 3.97 -25.14 39.84
C VAL A 76 3.13 -25.12 41.11
N VAL A 77 3.26 -26.21 41.86
CA VAL A 77 2.63 -26.48 43.15
C VAL A 77 3.33 -25.71 44.26
N SER A 78 2.57 -25.15 45.21
CA SER A 78 3.08 -24.83 46.55
C SER A 78 1.97 -24.81 47.60
N PRO A 79 2.31 -25.07 48.88
CA PRO A 79 1.55 -25.99 49.72
C PRO A 79 0.58 -25.29 50.68
N GLY A 80 -0.60 -25.87 50.85
CA GLY A 80 -1.63 -25.44 51.79
C GLY A 80 -1.98 -26.56 52.77
N LYS A 81 -2.00 -26.20 54.05
CA LYS A 81 -2.04 -27.01 55.27
C LYS A 81 -3.48 -27.39 55.65
N GLY A 82 -3.69 -28.59 56.21
CA GLY A 82 -4.97 -29.06 56.75
C GLY A 82 -5.07 -30.61 56.73
N GLU A 83 -4.55 -31.32 57.72
CA GLU A 83 -5.27 -31.80 58.92
C GLU A 83 -6.07 -33.11 58.72
N SER A 84 -5.70 -34.08 59.58
CA SER A 84 -6.50 -35.18 60.13
C SER A 84 -6.62 -36.52 59.39
N SER A 85 -5.95 -37.49 60.02
CA SER A 85 -6.47 -38.81 60.40
C SER A 85 -6.70 -39.86 59.32
N SER A 86 -5.91 -40.94 59.35
CA SER A 86 -6.38 -42.21 59.91
C SER A 86 -5.28 -43.29 59.85
N SER A 87 -5.27 -44.09 60.91
CA SER A 87 -4.37 -45.20 61.25
C SER A 87 -4.21 -46.29 60.19
N ALA A 88 -3.03 -46.93 60.19
CA ALA A 88 -2.85 -48.36 60.51
C ALA A 88 -1.62 -48.96 59.78
N LEU A 89 -0.72 -49.54 60.55
CA LEU A 89 0.41 -50.35 60.08
C LEU A 89 -0.09 -51.74 59.67
N PRO A 90 0.37 -52.34 58.56
CA PRO A 90 0.32 -53.78 58.39
C PRO A 90 1.54 -54.44 59.05
N ILE A 91 1.22 -55.47 59.83
CA ILE A 91 2.12 -56.37 60.57
C ILE A 91 2.66 -57.46 59.63
N SER A 92 3.83 -57.98 60.02
CA SER A 92 4.52 -59.23 59.64
C SER A 92 5.54 -59.16 58.50
#